data_AF-A0A4S2L2K5-F1
#
_entry.id   AF-A0A4S2L2K5-F1
#
_cell.length_a   1.000
_cell.length_b   1.000
_cell.length_c   1.000
_cell.angle_alpha   90.00
_cell.angle_beta   90.00
_cell.angle_gamma   90.00
#
_symmetry.space_group_name_H-M   'P 1'
#
loop_
_entity.id
_entity.type
_entity.pdbx_description
1 polymer ?
#
loop_
_entity_poly.entity_id
_entity_poly.type
_entity_poly.pdbx_seq_one_letter_code
_entity_poly.pdbx_strand_id
1 'polypeptide(L)'
;MSSKKIYDLTPEQREIALWKDARRKQLRELYLKQSGHPTKSLLFDTGIYRYASAKTSISMYFVPTVVGYITRVGFIAGLIIVTALGLKTRREDREHKYRTGQIPYEVRTHRFC
;
A
#
# COMPACT_ATOMS: atom_id res chain seq x y z
N MET A 1 17.89 7.68 -33.97
CA MET A 1 17.20 6.72 -33.07
C MET A 1 15.91 6.28 -33.72
N SER A 2 15.97 5.23 -34.56
CA SER A 2 14.78 4.62 -35.16
C SER A 2 14.71 3.18 -34.71
N SER A 3 13.80 2.90 -33.79
CA SER A 3 13.33 1.53 -33.53
C SER A 3 11.83 1.56 -33.30
N LYS A 4 11.07 2.08 -34.27
CA LYS A 4 9.65 1.75 -34.38
C LYS A 4 9.58 0.29 -34.82
N LYS A 5 9.55 -0.62 -33.84
CA LYS A 5 9.06 -1.99 -34.09
C LYS A 5 7.57 -1.83 -34.41
N ILE A 6 7.25 -1.76 -35.70
CA ILE A 6 5.88 -1.95 -36.18
C ILE A 6 5.62 -3.44 -35.92
N TYR A 7 4.93 -3.74 -34.82
CA TYR A 7 4.43 -5.09 -34.62
C TYR A 7 3.31 -5.28 -35.64
N ASP A 8 3.45 -6.29 -36.51
CA ASP A 8 2.32 -6.80 -37.27
C ASP A 8 1.30 -7.32 -36.25
N LEU A 9 0.31 -6.50 -35.92
CA LEU A 9 -0.76 -6.92 -35.02
C LEU A 9 -1.53 -8.03 -35.72
N THR A 10 -1.72 -9.15 -35.02
CA THR A 10 -2.69 -10.14 -35.46
C THR A 10 -4.08 -9.47 -35.56
N PRO A 11 -4.97 -9.94 -36.43
CA PRO A 11 -6.31 -9.36 -36.58
C PRO A 11 -7.04 -9.24 -35.22
N GLU A 12 -6.90 -10.25 -34.36
CA GLU A 12 -7.46 -10.24 -33.00
C GLU A 12 -6.89 -9.11 -32.12
N GLN A 13 -5.57 -8.88 -32.15
CA GLN A 13 -4.95 -7.82 -31.37
C GLN A 13 -5.38 -6.44 -31.86
N ARG A 14 -5.59 -6.29 -33.16
CA ARG A 14 -6.12 -5.06 -33.76
C ARG A 14 -7.55 -4.78 -33.29
N GLU A 15 -8.41 -5.79 -33.25
CA GLU A 15 -9.77 -5.66 -32.73
C GLU A 15 -9.78 -5.23 -31.25
N ILE A 16 -8.94 -5.84 -30.42
CA ILE A 16 -8.80 -5.47 -29.01
C ILE A 16 -8.31 -4.01 -28.87
N ALA A 17 -7.37 -3.58 -29.70
CA ALA A 17 -6.88 -2.21 -29.68
C ALA A 17 -7.97 -1.20 -30.07
N LEU A 18 -8.72 -1.48 -31.14
CA LEU A 18 -9.85 -0.66 -31.58
C LEU A 18 -10.94 -0.60 -30.51
N TRP A 19 -11.25 -1.73 -29.88
CA TRP A 19 -12.23 -1.79 -28.80
C TRP A 19 -11.79 -0.94 -27.58
N LYS A 20 -10.52 -1.04 -27.16
CA LYS A 20 -9.98 -0.21 -26.07
C LYS A 20 -10.03 1.28 -26.38
N ASP A 21 -9.71 1.66 -27.62
CA ASP A 21 -9.73 3.05 -28.04
C ASP A 21 -11.16 3.60 -28.11
N ALA A 22 -12.09 2.84 -28.70
CA ALA A 22 -13.52 3.16 -28.71
C ALA A 22 -14.05 3.33 -27.28
N ARG A 23 -13.68 2.44 -26.36
CA ARG A 23 -14.08 2.54 -24.94
C ARG A 23 -13.51 3.78 -24.27
N ARG A 24 -12.24 4.12 -24.53
CA ARG A 24 -11.61 5.33 -24.00
C ARG A 24 -12.30 6.60 -24.51
N LYS A 25 -12.64 6.63 -25.80
CA LYS A 25 -13.36 7.75 -26.42
C LYS A 25 -14.73 7.96 -25.77
N GLN A 26 -15.50 6.89 -25.58
CA GLN A 26 -16.80 6.96 -24.88
C GLN A 26 -16.67 7.55 -23.46
N LEU A 27 -15.70 7.07 -22.67
CA LEU A 27 -15.49 7.58 -21.31
C LEU A 27 -15.06 9.06 -21.30
N ARG A 28 -14.23 9.46 -22.27
CA ARG A 28 -13.82 10.86 -22.42
C ARG A 28 -15.00 11.76 -22.78
N GLU A 29 -15.89 11.32 -23.67
CA GLU A 29 -17.10 12.07 -24.03
C GLU A 29 -18.04 12.25 -22.82
N LEU A 30 -18.22 11.20 -22.01
CA LEU A 30 -18.99 11.29 -20.76
C LEU A 30 -18.39 12.30 -19.78
N TYR A 31 -17.06 12.28 -19.63
CA TYR A 31 -16.35 13.26 -18.80
C TYR A 31 -16.53 14.68 -19.32
N LEU A 32 -16.26 14.92 -20.62
CA LEU A 32 -16.36 16.25 -21.23
C LEU A 32 -17.77 16.82 -21.09
N LYS A 33 -18.81 16.00 -21.29
CA LYS A 33 -20.22 16.38 -21.10
C LYS A 33 -20.52 16.88 -19.68
N GLN A 34 -19.83 16.35 -18.66
CA GLN A 34 -20.07 16.71 -17.27
C GLN A 34 -19.13 17.80 -16.74
N SER A 35 -17.92 17.90 -17.29
CA SER A 35 -16.85 18.78 -16.79
C SER A 35 -17.17 20.28 -16.86
N GLY A 36 -17.97 20.72 -17.84
CA GLY A 36 -18.37 22.11 -18.02
C GLY A 36 -19.78 22.44 -17.53
N HIS A 37 -20.44 21.53 -16.81
CA HIS A 37 -21.84 21.71 -16.43
C HIS A 37 -21.97 22.66 -15.22
N PRO A 38 -22.63 23.84 -15.35
CA PRO A 38 -22.58 24.89 -14.32
C PRO A 38 -23.24 24.50 -12.98
N THR A 39 -24.16 23.54 -12.99
CA THR A 39 -24.86 23.07 -11.78
C THR A 39 -24.23 21.83 -11.12
N LYS A 40 -23.22 21.21 -11.74
CA LYS A 40 -22.58 20.01 -11.18
C LYS A 40 -21.29 20.41 -10.50
N SER A 41 -21.27 20.35 -9.18
CA SER A 41 -20.07 20.64 -8.36
C SER A 41 -19.08 19.48 -8.32
N LEU A 42 -19.53 18.24 -8.55
CA LEU A 42 -18.68 17.04 -8.47
C LEU A 42 -18.86 16.14 -9.71
N LEU A 43 -17.73 15.76 -10.29
CA LEU A 43 -17.64 14.74 -11.35
C LEU A 43 -17.65 13.35 -10.70
N PHE A 44 -18.73 12.60 -10.92
CA PHE A 44 -18.85 11.24 -10.42
C PHE A 44 -18.16 10.25 -11.37
N ASP A 45 -16.88 9.96 -11.12
CA ASP A 45 -16.17 8.91 -11.88
C ASP A 45 -16.46 7.52 -11.31
N THR A 46 -17.30 6.76 -12.02
CA THR A 46 -17.64 5.38 -11.68
C THR A 46 -16.42 4.47 -11.45
N GLY A 47 -15.29 4.71 -12.12
CA GLY A 47 -14.07 3.93 -11.95
C GLY A 47 -13.46 4.12 -10.57
N ILE A 48 -13.37 5.37 -10.11
CA ILE A 48 -12.86 5.72 -8.77
C ILE A 48 -13.79 5.15 -7.69
N TYR A 49 -15.11 5.29 -7.86
CA TYR A 49 -16.08 4.73 -6.92
C TYR A 49 -16.00 3.21 -6.82
N ARG A 50 -15.88 2.50 -7.95
CA ARG A 50 -15.71 1.04 -7.95
C ARG A 50 -14.42 0.60 -7.28
N TYR A 51 -13.34 1.34 -7.50
CA TYR A 51 -12.06 1.07 -6.83
C TYR A 51 -12.14 1.29 -5.32
N ALA A 52 -12.75 2.41 -4.90
CA ALA A 52 -12.99 2.69 -3.50
C ALA A 52 -13.90 1.63 -2.86
N SER A 53 -15.00 1.26 -3.50
CA SER A 53 -15.91 0.23 -3.01
C SER A 53 -15.23 -1.13 -2.91
N ALA A 54 -14.41 -1.49 -3.89
CA ALA A 54 -13.66 -2.74 -3.89
C ALA A 54 -12.66 -2.81 -2.72
N LYS A 55 -12.03 -1.68 -2.36
CA LYS A 55 -11.16 -1.61 -1.16
C LYS A 55 -11.93 -1.79 0.14
N THR A 56 -13.11 -1.18 0.24
CA THR A 56 -13.94 -1.29 1.45
C THR A 56 -14.56 -2.68 1.62
N SER A 57 -14.85 -3.38 0.52
CA SER A 57 -15.46 -4.71 0.55
C SER A 57 -14.46 -5.87 0.63
N ILE A 58 -13.16 -5.60 0.78
CA ILE A 58 -12.13 -6.65 0.88
C ILE A 58 -12.46 -7.69 1.97
N SER A 59 -13.01 -7.25 3.09
CA SER A 59 -13.37 -8.14 4.20
C SER A 59 -14.49 -9.12 3.84
N MET A 60 -15.42 -8.73 2.97
CA MET A 60 -16.55 -9.57 2.55
C MET A 60 -16.10 -10.72 1.62
N TYR A 61 -15.01 -10.52 0.89
CA TYR A 61 -14.45 -11.51 -0.05
C TYR A 61 -13.23 -12.24 0.53
N PHE A 62 -13.01 -12.17 1.84
CA PHE A 62 -11.88 -12.81 2.47
C PHE A 62 -12.05 -14.34 2.47
N VAL A 63 -11.12 -15.04 1.82
CA VAL A 63 -11.02 -16.50 1.88
C VAL A 63 -9.90 -16.88 2.85
N PRO A 64 -10.20 -17.61 3.94
CA PRO A 64 -9.18 -18.06 4.88
C PRO A 64 -8.29 -19.10 4.21
N THR A 65 -7.06 -18.70 3.89
CA THR A 65 -6.04 -19.58 3.32
C THR A 65 -4.93 -19.78 4.35
N VAL A 66 -4.44 -21.01 4.49
CA VAL A 66 -3.39 -21.35 5.47
C VAL A 66 -2.12 -20.52 5.22
N VAL A 67 -1.71 -20.40 3.95
CA VAL A 67 -0.56 -19.58 3.54
C VAL A 67 -0.77 -18.11 3.88
N GLY A 68 -1.97 -17.57 3.62
CA GLY A 68 -2.32 -16.18 3.96
C GLY A 68 -2.33 -15.92 5.46
N TYR A 69 -2.76 -16.89 6.27
CA TYR A 69 -2.75 -16.79 7.72
C TYR A 69 -1.31 -16.78 8.27
N ILE A 70 -0.49 -17.76 7.87
CA ILE A 70 0.89 -17.90 8.35
C ILE A 70 1.73 -16.68 7.99
N THR A 71 1.59 -16.16 6.76
CA THR A 71 2.36 -14.97 6.32
C THR A 71 1.97 -13.72 7.11
N ARG A 72 0.66 -13.48 7.32
CA ARG A 72 0.19 -12.29 8.06
C ARG A 72 0.53 -12.37 9.54
N VAL A 73 0.22 -13.48 10.19
CA VAL A 73 0.49 -13.67 11.63
C VAL A 73 1.99 -13.75 11.88
N GLY A 74 2.74 -14.47 11.04
CA GLY A 74 4.19 -14.55 11.13
C GLY A 74 4.87 -13.20 10.98
N PHE A 75 4.39 -12.35 10.06
CA PHE A 75 4.91 -10.99 9.91
C PHE A 75 4.67 -10.14 11.17
N ILE A 76 3.44 -10.15 11.71
CA ILE A 76 3.10 -9.40 12.93
C ILE A 76 3.89 -9.92 14.13
N ALA A 77 3.91 -11.23 14.34
CA ALA A 77 4.66 -11.85 15.44
C ALA A 77 6.17 -11.58 15.32
N GLY A 78 6.72 -11.65 14.10
CA GLY A 78 8.12 -11.33 13.84
C GLY A 78 8.48 -9.91 14.24
N LEU A 79 7.66 -8.91 13.88
CA LEU A 79 7.87 -7.51 14.27
C LEU A 79 7.84 -7.33 15.79
N ILE A 80 6.91 -8.01 16.48
CA ILE A 80 6.83 -7.97 17.95
C ILE A 80 8.08 -8.56 18.58
N ILE A 81 8.52 -9.74 18.12
CA ILE A 81 9.70 -10.43 18.66
C ILE A 81 10.97 -9.60 18.44
N VAL A 82 11.17 -9.08 17.24
CA VAL A 82 12.34 -8.24 16.92
C VAL A 82 12.37 -6.99 17.82
N THR A 83 11.22 -6.34 18.00
CA THR A 83 11.11 -5.16 18.87
C THR A 83 11.39 -5.53 20.33
N ALA A 84 10.84 -6.64 20.81
CA ALA A 84 11.04 -7.10 22.19
C ALA A 84 12.50 -7.45 22.47
N LEU A 85 13.17 -8.18 21.56
CA LEU A 85 14.59 -8.51 21.68
C LEU A 85 15.48 -7.26 21.61
N GLY A 86 15.17 -6.32 20.71
CA GLY A 86 15.88 -5.05 20.62
C GLY A 86 15.75 -4.19 21.88
N LEU A 87 14.57 -4.18 22.51
CA LEU A 87 14.37 -3.50 23.80
C LEU A 87 15.07 -4.21 24.95
N LYS A 88 15.04 -5.54 24.98
CA LYS A 88 15.68 -6.36 26.01
C LYS A 88 17.20 -6.16 26.01
N THR A 89 17.85 -6.35 24.87
CA THR A 89 19.30 -6.18 24.71
C THR A 89 19.75 -4.76 25.09
N ARG A 90 19.04 -3.73 24.60
CA ARG A 90 19.32 -2.33 24.98
C ARG A 90 19.14 -2.05 26.47
N ARG A 91 18.24 -2.74 27.16
CA ARG A 91 18.06 -2.63 28.61
C ARG A 91 19.21 -3.30 29.35
N GLU A 92 19.56 -4.53 28.97
CA GLU A 92 20.65 -5.30 29.58
C GLU A 92 22.00 -4.57 29.44
N ASP A 93 22.32 -4.05 28.26
CA ASP A 93 23.55 -3.27 28.03
C ASP A 93 23.60 -2.03 28.91
N ARG A 94 22.47 -1.37 29.08
CA ARG A 94 22.34 -0.14 29.88
C ARG A 94 22.48 -0.44 31.37
N GLU A 95 21.82 -1.50 31.85
CA GLU A 95 21.95 -1.98 33.22
C GLU A 95 23.38 -2.43 33.53
N HIS A 96 24.03 -3.11 32.59
CA HIS A 96 25.42 -3.53 32.74
C HIS A 96 26.36 -2.34 32.91
N LYS A 97 26.17 -1.27 32.11
CA LYS A 97 26.94 -0.01 32.24
C LYS A 97 26.67 0.71 33.57
N TYR A 98 25.47 0.60 34.12
CA TYR A 98 25.16 1.15 35.46
C TYR A 98 25.80 0.36 36.59
N ARG A 99 25.82 -0.97 36.50
CA ARG A 99 26.41 -1.85 37.53
C ARG A 99 27.94 -1.82 37.54
N THR A 100 28.56 -1.74 36.36
CA THR A 100 30.02 -1.63 36.22
C THR A 100 30.58 -0.25 36.54
N GLY A 101 29.70 0.75 36.75
CA GLY A 101 30.12 2.12 37.03
C GLY A 101 30.68 2.88 35.83
N GLN A 102 30.62 2.30 34.61
CA GLN A 102 31.04 2.98 33.39
C GLN A 102 30.27 4.28 33.12
N ILE A 103 29.02 4.36 33.59
CA ILE A 103 28.22 5.59 33.56
C ILE A 103 28.19 6.20 34.97
N PRO A 104 28.73 7.43 35.14
CA PRO A 104 28.70 8.13 36.41
C PRO A 104 27.27 8.39 36.86
N TYR A 105 27.06 8.40 38.17
CA TYR A 105 25.74 8.55 38.78
C TYR A 105 25.02 9.84 38.33
N GLU A 106 25.80 10.91 38.13
CA GLU A 106 25.34 12.25 37.75
C GLU A 106 24.74 12.38 36.35
N VAL A 107 24.92 11.39 35.47
CA VAL A 107 24.41 11.45 34.07
C VAL A 107 23.22 10.49 33.89
N ARG A 108 22.83 9.75 34.93
CA ARG A 108 21.72 8.80 34.88
C ARG A 108 20.39 9.55 34.76
N THR A 109 19.55 9.12 33.82
CA THR A 109 18.30 9.81 33.47
C THR A 109 17.13 9.57 34.42
N HIS A 110 17.20 8.57 35.29
CA HIS A 110 16.10 8.07 36.13
C HIS A 110 16.49 8.07 37.61
N ARG A 111 17.10 9.15 38.08
CA ARG A 111 17.60 9.27 39.46
C ARG A 111 16.49 9.40 40.51
N PHE A 112 15.38 10.09 40.20
CA PHE A 112 14.38 10.53 41.19
C PHE A 112 12.93 10.59 40.66
N CYS A 113 12.58 9.79 39.66
CA CYS A 113 11.20 9.64 39.23
C CYS A 113 10.57 8.41 39.86
#